data_AF-A0A0L6J5K1-F1
#
_entry.id   AF-A0A0L6J5K1-F1
#
_cell.length_a   1.000
_cell.length_b   1.000
_cell.length_c   1.000
_cell.angle_alpha   90.00
_cell.angle_beta   90.00
_cell.angle_gamma   90.00
#
_symmetry.space_group_name_H-M   'P 1'
#
loop_
_entity.id
_entity.type
_entity.pdbx_description
1 polymer ?
#
loop_
_entity_poly.entity_id
_entity_poly.type
_entity_poly.pdbx_seq_one_letter_code
_entity_poly.pdbx_strand_id
1 'polypeptide(L)'
;MDGGVTVHLPHALTDAAERIAREGGTTLDQFVATAVAEKLSAMKSGAFLAERGGRADQAAFDRFMNRPDGLPPAPEDRWSD
;
A
#
# COMPACT_ATOMS: atom_id res chain seq x y z
N MET A 1 -23.07 -0.16 5.98
CA MET A 1 -23.94 -0.70 4.93
C MET A 1 -23.01 -1.22 3.85
N ASP A 2 -22.92 -2.55 3.67
CA ASP A 2 -22.21 -3.10 2.52
C ASP A 2 -23.13 -2.95 1.30
N GLY A 3 -22.70 -2.14 0.33
CA GLY A 3 -23.38 -1.98 -0.94
C GLY A 3 -22.77 -2.94 -1.96
N GLY A 4 -23.56 -3.87 -2.47
CA GLY A 4 -23.15 -4.71 -3.59
C GLY A 4 -22.98 -3.87 -4.87
N VAL A 5 -21.97 -4.21 -5.67
CA VAL A 5 -21.75 -3.61 -7.00
C VAL A 5 -21.69 -4.73 -8.03
N THR A 6 -22.46 -4.60 -9.11
CA THR A 6 -22.40 -5.53 -10.26
C THR A 6 -21.62 -4.86 -11.39
N VAL A 7 -20.61 -5.55 -11.90
CA VAL A 7 -19.79 -5.09 -13.03
C VAL A 7 -19.78 -6.17 -14.10
N HIS A 8 -19.99 -5.79 -15.36
CA HIS A 8 -19.83 -6.68 -16.49
C HIS A 8 -18.41 -6.55 -17.05
N LEU A 9 -17.64 -7.63 -16.94
CA LEU A 9 -16.28 -7.72 -17.47
C LEU A 9 -16.27 -8.50 -18.81
N PRO A 10 -15.36 -8.18 -19.73
CA PRO A 10 -15.12 -9.03 -20.90
C PRO A 10 -14.76 -10.46 -20.47
N HIS A 11 -15.21 -11.47 -21.21
CA HIS A 11 -15.04 -12.89 -20.86
C HIS A 11 -13.59 -13.25 -20.52
N ALA A 12 -12.64 -12.84 -21.36
CA ALA A 12 -11.21 -13.11 -21.14
C ALA A 12 -10.67 -12.53 -19.82
N LEU A 13 -11.24 -11.41 -19.36
CA LEU A 13 -10.85 -10.80 -18.08
C LEU A 13 -11.46 -11.54 -16.90
N THR A 14 -12.71 -11.99 -17.03
CA THR A 14 -13.36 -12.87 -16.04
C THR A 14 -12.56 -14.15 -15.86
N ASP A 15 -12.20 -14.84 -16.96
CA ASP A 15 -11.41 -16.09 -16.91
C ASP A 15 -10.07 -15.88 -16.22
N ALA A 16 -9.38 -14.78 -16.54
CA ALA A 16 -8.10 -14.46 -15.95
C ALA A 16 -8.22 -14.17 -14.45
N ALA A 17 -9.23 -13.41 -14.04
CA ALA A 17 -9.48 -13.10 -12.63
C ALA A 17 -9.84 -14.36 -11.83
N GLU A 18 -10.68 -15.24 -12.38
CA GLU A 18 -11.03 -16.51 -11.74
C GLU A 18 -9.82 -17.44 -11.58
N ARG A 19 -8.96 -17.52 -12.60
CA ARG A 19 -7.73 -18.31 -12.53
C ARG A 19 -6.82 -17.80 -11.42
N ILE A 20 -6.57 -16.49 -11.37
CA ILE A 20 -5.69 -15.88 -10.36
C ILE A 20 -6.28 -16.04 -8.96
N ALA A 21 -7.59 -15.81 -8.80
CA ALA A 21 -8.27 -15.98 -7.52
C ALA A 21 -8.10 -17.42 -7.00
N ARG A 22 -8.27 -18.41 -7.89
CA ARG A 22 -8.07 -19.84 -7.58
C ARG A 22 -6.64 -20.17 -7.21
N GLU A 23 -5.65 -19.68 -7.97
CA GLU A 23 -4.22 -19.85 -7.67
C GLU A 23 -3.85 -19.23 -6.31
N GLY A 24 -4.47 -18.11 -5.95
CA GLY A 24 -4.31 -17.45 -4.66
C GLY A 24 -5.16 -18.03 -3.52
N GLY A 25 -5.99 -19.05 -3.77
CA GLY A 25 -6.87 -19.65 -2.75
C GLY A 25 -7.99 -18.72 -2.25
N THR A 26 -8.43 -17.77 -3.08
CA THR A 26 -9.48 -16.79 -2.77
C THR A 26 -10.68 -16.94 -3.69
N THR A 27 -11.84 -16.41 -3.29
CA THR A 27 -12.99 -16.30 -4.20
C THR A 27 -12.80 -15.14 -5.19
N LEU A 28 -13.51 -15.17 -6.31
CA LEU A 28 -13.49 -14.06 -7.27
C LEU A 28 -13.90 -12.73 -6.61
N ASP A 29 -14.92 -12.75 -5.75
CA ASP A 29 -15.39 -11.55 -5.04
C ASP A 29 -14.31 -10.97 -4.12
N GLN A 30 -13.57 -11.82 -3.39
CA GLN A 30 -12.45 -11.39 -2.55
C GLN A 30 -11.31 -10.81 -3.37
N PHE A 31 -11.00 -11.45 -4.50
CA PHE A 31 -9.99 -10.95 -5.44
C PHE A 31 -10.38 -9.57 -5.98
N VAL A 32 -11.62 -9.40 -6.45
CA VAL A 32 -12.12 -8.12 -6.98
C VAL A 32 -12.15 -7.04 -5.89
N ALA A 33 -12.63 -7.36 -4.68
CA ALA A 33 -12.64 -6.43 -3.56
C ALA A 33 -11.22 -5.94 -3.23
N THR A 34 -10.25 -6.85 -3.22
CA THR A 34 -8.83 -6.52 -2.98
C THR A 34 -8.27 -5.65 -4.10
N ALA A 35 -8.51 -6.00 -5.37
CA ALA A 35 -8.07 -5.21 -6.51
C ALA A 35 -8.64 -3.79 -6.51
N VAL A 36 -9.90 -3.62 -6.10
CA VAL A 36 -10.53 -2.30 -5.91
C VAL A 36 -9.86 -1.53 -4.77
N ALA A 37 -9.62 -2.17 -3.63
CA ALA A 37 -8.93 -1.56 -2.50
C ALA A 37 -7.51 -1.10 -2.89
N GLU A 38 -6.75 -1.94 -3.59
CA GLU A 38 -5.42 -1.62 -4.11
C GLU A 38 -5.45 -0.45 -5.08
N LYS A 39 -6.40 -0.46 -6.04
CA LYS A 39 -6.53 0.64 -7.00
C LYS A 39 -6.86 1.96 -6.31
N LEU A 40 -7.79 1.94 -5.35
CA LEU A 40 -8.13 3.11 -4.54
C LEU A 40 -6.93 3.59 -3.72
N SER A 41 -6.19 2.67 -3.12
CA SER A 41 -4.96 2.98 -2.37
C SER A 41 -3.93 3.65 -3.27
N ALA A 42 -3.63 3.07 -4.44
CA ALA A 42 -2.68 3.61 -5.40
C ALA A 42 -3.10 5.01 -5.91
N MET A 43 -4.39 5.21 -6.19
CA MET A 43 -4.90 6.52 -6.62
C MET A 43 -4.83 7.58 -5.51
N LYS A 44 -5.03 7.19 -4.25
CA LYS A 44 -5.03 8.11 -3.10
C LYS A 44 -3.65 8.33 -2.50
N SER A 45 -2.68 7.44 -2.74
CA SER A 45 -1.38 7.44 -2.07
C SER A 45 -0.63 8.76 -2.25
N GLY A 46 -0.58 9.30 -3.47
CA GLY A 46 0.11 10.57 -3.73
C GLY A 46 -0.47 11.75 -2.94
N ALA A 47 -1.79 11.94 -3.02
CA ALA A 47 -2.49 13.01 -2.30
C ALA A 47 -2.40 12.84 -0.77
N PHE A 48 -2.56 11.60 -0.28
CA PHE A 48 -2.45 11.30 1.14
C PHE A 48 -1.04 11.58 1.69
N LEU A 49 0.01 11.16 0.98
CA LEU A 49 1.40 11.41 1.40
C LEU A 49 1.74 12.89 1.37
N ALA A 50 1.25 13.65 0.37
CA ALA A 50 1.43 15.09 0.30
C ALA A 50 0.72 15.82 1.47
N GLU A 51 -0.54 15.49 1.74
CA GLU A 51 -1.31 16.06 2.85
C GLU A 51 -0.68 15.72 4.21
N ARG A 52 -0.26 14.47 4.40
CA ARG A 52 0.44 14.04 5.61
C ARG A 52 1.80 14.74 5.75
N GLY A 53 2.55 14.86 4.66
CA GLY A 53 3.84 15.57 4.63
C GLY A 53 3.69 17.05 4.97
N GLY A 54 2.61 17.70 4.53
CA GLY A 54 2.30 19.09 4.91
C GLY A 54 2.05 19.29 6.42
N ARG A 55 1.74 18.23 7.16
CA ARG A 55 1.59 18.24 8.62
C ARG A 55 2.90 17.91 9.37
N ALA A 56 3.99 17.64 8.66
CA ALA A 56 5.26 17.29 9.28
C ALA A 56 5.96 18.52 9.89
N ASP A 57 6.50 18.36 11.09
CA ASP A 57 7.45 19.32 11.66
C ASP A 57 8.86 18.93 11.21
N GLN A 58 9.32 19.56 10.13
CA GLN A 58 10.66 19.30 9.58
C GLN A 58 11.78 19.68 10.57
N ALA A 59 11.56 20.69 11.41
CA ALA A 59 12.56 21.08 12.40
C ALA A 59 12.67 20.03 13.52
N ALA A 60 11.55 19.40 13.92
CA ALA A 60 11.59 18.27 14.84
C ALA A 60 12.27 17.04 14.23
N PHE A 61 12.02 16.77 12.95
CA PHE A 61 12.70 15.71 12.22
C PHE A 61 14.22 15.93 12.21
N ASP A 62 14.67 17.11 11.81
CA ASP A 62 16.10 17.44 11.74
C ASP A 62 16.78 17.38 13.11
N ARG A 63 16.13 17.86 14.18
CA ARG A 63 16.68 17.71 15.54
C ARG A 63 16.83 16.26 15.94
N PHE A 64 15.87 15.41 15.58
CA PHE A 64 15.93 13.98 15.91
C PHE A 64 17.00 13.25 15.11
N MET A 65 17.12 13.55 13.81
CA MET A 65 18.11 12.90 12.94
C MET A 65 19.54 13.34 13.25
N ASN A 66 19.75 14.58 13.67
CA ASN A 66 21.08 15.14 13.99
C ASN A 66 21.45 15.05 15.47
N ARG A 67 20.74 14.23 16.27
CA ARG A 67 21.05 14.10 17.68
C ARG A 67 22.49 13.55 17.86
N PRO A 68 23.26 14.10 18.82
CA PRO A 68 24.65 13.69 19.04
C PRO A 68 24.76 12.32 19.73
N ASP A 69 23.67 11.82 20.28
CA ASP A 69 23.58 10.61 21.09
C ASP A 69 22.65 9.56 20.47
N GLY A 70 22.99 8.30 20.64
CA GLY A 70 22.23 7.19 20.10
C GLY A 70 23.03 5.90 20.17
N LEU A 71 22.34 4.78 19.97
CA LEU A 71 23.02 3.51 19.77
C LEU A 71 23.50 3.43 18.32
N PRO A 72 24.72 2.93 18.07
CA PRO A 72 25.13 2.63 16.71
C PRO A 72 24.17 1.59 16.10
N PRO A 73 23.99 1.58 14.77
CA PRO A 73 23.22 0.54 14.10
C PRO A 73 23.76 -0.84 14.45
N ALA A 74 22.84 -1.81 14.60
CA ALA A 74 23.23 -3.20 14.76
C ALA A 74 24.08 -3.65 13.56
N PRO A 75 24.95 -4.66 13.70
CA PRO A 75 25.80 -5.12 12.59
C PRO A 75 25.04 -5.37 11.28
N GLU A 76 23.81 -5.87 11.35
CA GLU A 76 22.87 -6.13 10.26
C GLU A 76 22.21 -4.87 9.67
N ASP A 77 22.15 -3.78 10.42
CA ASP A 77 21.61 -2.47 10.00
C ASP A 77 22.70 -1.56 9.41
N ARG A 78 23.98 -1.96 9.51
CA ARG A 78 25.08 -1.20 8.92
C ARG A 78 24.94 -1.24 7.41
N TRP A 79 24.89 -0.06 6.80
CA TRP A 79 25.05 0.05 5.37
C TRP A 79 26.43 -0.50 5.00
N SER A 80 26.48 -1.47 4.09
CA SER A 80 27.74 -1.97 3.55
C SER A 80 28.30 -0.92 2.60
N ASP A 81 29.39 -0.25 3.00
CA ASP A 81 30.20 0.61 2.10
C ASP A 81 30.85 -0.20 0.97
#